data_AF-A0A5C6LTN0-F1
#
_entry.id   AF-A0A5C6LTN0-F1
#
_cell.length_a   1.000
_cell.length_b   1.000
_cell.length_c   1.000
_cell.angle_alpha   90.00
_cell.angle_beta   90.00
_cell.angle_gamma   90.00
#
_symmetry.space_group_name_H-M   'P 1'
#
loop_
_entity.id
_entity.type
_entity.pdbx_description
1 polymer ?
#
loop_
_entity_poly.entity_id
_entity_poly.type
_entity_poly.pdbx_seq_one_letter_code
_entity_poly.pdbx_strand_id
1 'polypeptide(L)' 'MTTKNRLIASLKIWIVIYPSITLFLYFFGQPISSLPLYLRTFLLTIILVPWMVFAGLPLVERLINIKRAKKANNL' A
#
# COMPACT_ATOMS: atom_id res chain seq x y z
N MET A 1 -19.50 -13.68 -3.98
CA MET A 1 -18.73 -12.98 -2.92
C MET A 1 -19.70 -12.22 -2.04
N THR A 2 -19.64 -12.43 -0.72
CA THR A 2 -20.45 -11.66 0.24
C THR A 2 -19.92 -10.24 0.38
N THR A 3 -20.78 -9.29 0.75
CA THR A 3 -20.40 -7.88 0.99
C THR A 3 -19.25 -7.73 1.99
N LYS A 4 -19.21 -8.60 3.00
CA LYS A 4 -18.14 -8.68 4.00
C LYS A 4 -16.76 -8.91 3.36
N ASN A 5 -16.66 -9.79 2.37
CA ASN A 5 -15.38 -10.09 1.73
C ASN A 5 -14.88 -8.91 0.89
N ARG A 6 -15.79 -8.12 0.29
CA ARG A 6 -15.44 -6.89 -0.45
C ARG A 6 -14.90 -5.80 0.47
N LEU A 7 -15.53 -5.61 1.64
CA LEU A 7 -15.08 -4.64 2.65
C LEU A 7 -13.69 -4.97 3.21
N ILE A 8 -13.42 -6.25 3.46
CA ILE A 8 -12.09 -6.67 3.94
C ILE A 8 -11.02 -6.41 2.87
N ALA A 9 -11.33 -6.65 1.59
CA ALA A 9 -10.40 -6.38 0.49
C ALA A 9 -10.10 -4.87 0.35
N SER A 10 -11.13 -4.01 0.42
CA SER A 10 -10.93 -2.56 0.36
C SER A 10 -10.13 -2.02 1.55
N LEU A 11 -10.37 -2.53 2.76
CA LEU A 11 -9.59 -2.16 3.95
C LEU A 11 -8.12 -2.56 3.83
N LYS A 12 -7.82 -3.76 3.31
CA LYS A 12 -6.44 -4.19 3.04
C LYS A 12 -5.73 -3.22 2.10
N ILE A 13 -6.40 -2.82 1.03
CA ILE A 13 -5.87 -1.85 0.06
C ILE A 13 -5.63 -0.50 0.75
N TRP A 14 -6.58 -0.02 1.55
CA TRP A 14 -6.47 1.27 2.23
C TRP A 14 -5.27 1.33 3.21
N ILE A 15 -5.05 0.25 3.98
CA ILE A 15 -3.91 0.10 4.89
C ILE A 15 -2.57 0.13 4.14
N VAL A 16 -2.53 -0.28 2.87
CA VAL A 16 -1.33 -0.18 2.03
C VAL A 16 -1.17 1.22 1.45
N ILE A 17 -2.25 1.80 0.91
CA ILE A 17 -2.20 3.06 0.16
C ILE A 17 -1.72 4.21 1.04
N TYR A 18 -2.38 4.47 2.17
CA TYR A 18 -2.12 5.67 2.96
C TYR A 18 -0.66 5.78 3.44
N PRO A 19 -0.09 4.76 4.13
CA PRO A 19 1.31 4.83 4.54
C PRO A 19 2.27 4.84 3.35
N SER A 20 1.94 4.18 2.23
CA SER A 20 2.78 4.25 1.03
C SER A 20 2.80 5.67 0.46
N ILE A 21 1.66 6.34 0.33
CA ILE A 21 1.61 7.73 -0.13
C ILE A 21 2.45 8.62 0.79
N THR A 22 2.26 8.51 2.11
CA THR A 22 3.01 9.32 3.08
C THR A 22 4.52 9.07 2.98
N LEU A 23 4.95 7.81 2.88
CA LEU A 23 6.36 7.44 2.75
C LEU A 23 6.97 7.99 1.47
N PHE A 24 6.28 7.84 0.35
CA PHE A 24 6.74 8.33 -0.94
C PHE A 24 6.77 9.85 -1.01
N LEU A 25 5.76 10.53 -0.46
CA LEU A 25 5.79 11.99 -0.35
C LEU A 25 6.92 12.48 0.56
N TYR A 26 7.21 11.77 1.65
CA TYR A 26 8.30 12.11 2.54
C TYR A 26 9.67 12.01 1.85
N PHE A 27 9.93 10.92 1.12
CA PHE A 27 11.21 10.71 0.44
C PHE A 27 11.35 11.47 -0.89
N PHE A 28 10.28 11.55 -1.68
CA PHE A 28 10.31 12.10 -3.04
C PHE A 28 9.69 13.50 -3.17
N GLY A 29 8.98 13.98 -2.15
CA GLY A 29 8.29 15.27 -2.20
C GLY A 29 9.24 16.47 -2.36
N GLN A 30 10.33 16.51 -1.59
CA GLN A 30 11.34 17.57 -1.71
C GLN A 30 12.11 17.52 -3.03
N PRO A 31 12.69 16.39 -3.48
CA PRO A 31 13.43 16.32 -4.75
C PRO A 31 12.59 16.72 -5.97
N ILE A 32 11.30 16.37 -5.97
CA ILE A 32 10.40 16.60 -7.11
C ILE A 32 9.71 17.98 -7.00
N SER A 33 9.95 18.73 -5.92
CA SER A 33 9.28 20.02 -5.61
C SER A 33 9.62 21.18 -6.54
N SER A 34 10.51 21.02 -7.51
CA SER A 34 10.83 22.02 -8.53
C SER A 34 10.03 21.84 -9.82
N LEU A 35 9.46 20.65 -10.06
CA LEU A 35 8.75 20.34 -11.32
C LEU A 35 7.32 20.89 -11.33
N PRO A 36 6.63 21.03 -12.48
CA PRO A 36 5.21 21.36 -12.50
C PRO A 36 4.36 20.28 -11.82
N LEU A 37 3.24 20.67 -11.17
CA LEU A 37 2.39 19.77 -10.37
C LEU A 37 2.00 18.48 -11.11
N TYR A 38 1.60 18.57 -12.38
CA TYR A 38 1.20 17.41 -13.18
C TYR A 38 2.35 16.41 -13.33
N LEU A 39 3.59 16.89 -13.50
CA LEU A 39 4.76 16.06 -13.68
C LEU A 39 5.18 15.41 -12.36
N ARG A 40 5.06 16.14 -11.24
CA ARG A 40 5.27 15.56 -9.89
C ARG A 40 4.32 14.41 -9.63
N THR A 41 3.03 14.63 -9.89
CA THR A 41 1.99 13.63 -9.65
C THR A 41 2.17 12.42 -10.55
N PHE A 42 2.57 12.62 -11.81
CA PHE A 42 2.88 11.53 -12.73
C PHE A 42 4.06 10.68 -12.22
N LEU A 43 5.17 11.31 -11.85
CA LEU A 43 6.34 10.60 -11.31
C LEU A 43 6.04 9.89 -9.99
N LEU A 44 5.27 10.52 -9.09
CA LEU A 44 4.88 9.89 -7.84
C LEU A 44 4.01 8.65 -8.10
N THR A 45 3.02 8.76 -8.98
CA THR A 45 2.06 7.67 -9.24
C THR A 45 2.67 6.51 -10.02
N ILE A 46 3.54 6.76 -11.01
CA ILE A 46 4.18 5.69 -11.79
C ILE A 46 5.13 4.84 -10.94
N ILE A 47 5.66 5.37 -9.84
CA ILE A 47 6.50 4.60 -8.90
C ILE A 47 5.63 3.98 -7.80
N LEU A 48 4.69 4.75 -7.25
CA LEU A 48 3.84 4.32 -6.14
C LEU A 48 2.91 3.17 -6.53
N VAL A 49 2.30 3.19 -7.72
CA VAL A 49 1.33 2.16 -8.14
C VAL A 49 1.99 0.78 -8.28
N PRO A 50 3.10 0.62 -9.04
CA PRO A 50 3.83 -0.64 -9.06
C PRO A 50 4.29 -1.09 -7.67
N TRP A 51 4.76 -0.16 -6.83
CA TRP A 51 5.13 -0.47 -5.44
C TRP A 51 3.98 -1.11 -4.66
N MET A 52 2.78 -0.52 -4.72
CA MET A 52 1.62 -1.04 -4.00
C MET A 52 1.18 -2.42 -4.52
N VAL A 53 1.23 -2.62 -5.85
CA VAL A 53 0.78 -3.88 -6.48
C VAL A 53 1.77 -5.01 -6.23
N PHE A 54 3.07 -4.77 -6.41
CA PHE A 54 4.08 -5.83 -6.35
C PHE A 54 4.70 -6.04 -4.97
N ALA A 55 4.72 -5.00 -4.11
CA ALA A 55 5.28 -5.09 -2.77
C ALA A 55 4.23 -4.88 -1.68
N GLY A 56 3.54 -3.73 -1.67
CA GLY A 56 2.65 -3.34 -0.58
C GLY A 56 1.55 -4.36 -0.27
N LEU A 57 0.76 -4.74 -1.27
CA LEU A 57 -0.32 -5.73 -1.12
C LEU A 57 0.19 -7.12 -0.73
N PRO A 58 1.19 -7.72 -1.43
CA PRO A 58 1.76 -9.00 -1.03
C PRO A 58 2.34 -9.02 0.39
N LEU A 59 2.98 -7.93 0.84
CA LEU A 59 3.54 -7.82 2.18
C LEU A 59 2.44 -7.85 3.26
N VAL A 60 1.37 -7.07 3.07
CA VAL A 60 0.23 -7.07 4.00
C VAL A 60 -0.45 -8.44 4.04
N GLU A 61 -0.59 -9.10 2.89
CA GLU A 61 -1.15 -10.44 2.82
C GLU A 61 -0.29 -11.47 3.58
N ARG A 62 1.04 -11.42 3.40
CA ARG A 62 1.97 -12.26 4.17
C ARG A 62 1.88 -12.00 5.67
N LEU A 63 1.85 -10.74 6.10
CA LEU A 63 1.73 -10.38 7.52
C LEU A 63 0.43 -10.92 8.16
N ILE A 64 -0.69 -10.83 7.42
CA ILE A 64 -1.98 -11.37 7.87
C ILE A 64 -1.91 -12.89 7.97
N ASN A 65 -1.33 -13.57 6.97
CA ASN A 65 -1.21 -15.02 6.94
C ASN A 65 -0.32 -15.56 8.08
N ILE A 66 0.80 -14.88 8.37
CA ILE A 66 1.67 -15.22 9.51
C ILE A 66 0.91 -15.11 10.83
N LYS A 67 0.14 -14.03 11.04
CA LYS A 67 -0.68 -13.87 12.26
C LYS A 67 -1.73 -14.98 12.40
N ARG A 68 -2.31 -15.45 11.29
CA ARG A 68 -3.27 -16.57 11.29
C ARG A 68 -2.58 -17.89 11.66
N ALA A 69 -1.44 -18.19 11.06
CA ALA A 69 -0.66 -19.40 11.37
C ALA A 69 -0.23 -19.43 12.85
N LYS A 70 0.24 -18.30 13.38
CA LYS A 70 0.61 -18.20 14.80
C LYS A 70 -0.58 -18.40 15.74
N LYS A 71 -1.77 -17.92 15.37
CA LYS A 71 -3.00 -18.13 16.15
C LYS A 71 -3.44 -19.60 16.17
N ALA A 72 -3.24 -20.34 15.07
CA ALA A 72 -3.58 -21.76 14.98
C ALA A 72 -2.66 -22.66 15.80
N ASN A 73 -1.37 -22.31 15.96
CA ASN A 73 -0.42 -23.08 16.79
C ASN A 73 -0.51 -22.80 18.30
N ASN A 74 -1.28 -21.79 18.72
CA ASN A 74 -1.47 -21.41 20.12
C ASN A 74 -2.83 -21.88 20.69
N LEU A 75 -3.53 -22.77 19.97
CA LEU A 75 -4.77 -23.46 20.34
C LEU A 75 -4.51 -24.96 20.38
#